data_AF-A0A934HH08-F1
#
_entry.id   AF-A0A934HH08-F1
#
_cell.length_a   1.000
_cell.length_b   1.000
_cell.length_c   1.000
_cell.angle_alpha   90.00
_cell.angle_beta   90.00
_cell.angle_gamma   90.00
#
_symmetry.space_group_name_H-M   'P 1'
#
loop_
_entity.id
_entity.type
_entity.pdbx_description
1 polymer ?
#
loop_
_entity_poly.entity_id
_entity_poly.type
_entity_poly.pdbx_seq_one_letter_code
_entity_poly.pdbx_strand_id
1 'polypeptide(L)' 'TKTKHLTAIHTRYFGEEVRLSPPRNLSLDDCIEFLAEDELLEVTPQNLRIRKRILNNEDRQKEQKRRDKQLEGNSQER' A
#
# COMPACT_ATOMS: atom_id res chain seq x y z
N THR A 1 15.32 -0.85 4.91
CA THR A 1 15.62 -2.30 4.95
C THR A 1 16.11 -2.73 3.59
N LYS A 2 17.36 -3.18 3.47
CA LYS A 2 17.98 -3.58 2.18
C LYS A 2 17.20 -4.74 1.55
N THR A 3 16.76 -4.57 0.30
CA THR A 3 16.18 -5.64 -0.52
C THR A 3 17.29 -6.57 -0.99
N LYS A 4 17.06 -7.88 -0.84
CA LYS A 4 17.94 -8.93 -1.35
C LYS A 4 17.75 -9.02 -2.87
N HIS A 5 18.80 -8.68 -3.64
CA HIS A 5 18.82 -8.98 -5.06
C HIS A 5 19.16 -10.47 -5.25
N LEU A 6 18.26 -11.21 -5.89
CA LEU A 6 18.49 -12.59 -6.30
C LEU A 6 19.52 -12.59 -7.43
N THR A 7 20.72 -13.07 -7.13
CA THR A 7 21.86 -13.14 -8.04
C THR A 7 21.62 -14.22 -9.10
N ALA A 8 20.96 -13.85 -10.20
CA ALA A 8 20.97 -14.63 -11.44
C ALA A 8 20.67 -13.72 -12.66
N ILE A 9 21.42 -12.64 -12.83
CA ILE A 9 21.45 -11.84 -14.07
C ILE A 9 22.91 -11.59 -14.44
N HIS A 10 23.63 -12.64 -14.82
CA HIS A 10 24.94 -12.53 -15.43
C HIS A 10 24.70 -12.41 -16.94
N THR A 11 24.80 -11.19 -17.51
CA THR A 11 25.49 -10.88 -18.81
C THR A 11 24.98 -9.68 -19.62
N ARG A 12 23.91 -8.95 -19.29
CA ARG A 12 23.58 -7.69 -20.02
C ARG A 12 23.03 -6.64 -19.05
N TYR A 13 23.45 -5.39 -19.23
CA TYR A 13 23.05 -4.19 -18.47
C TYR A 13 23.80 -3.92 -17.16
N PHE A 14 25.13 -3.88 -17.24
CA PHE A 14 26.00 -3.29 -16.21
C PHE A 14 26.18 -1.77 -16.41
N GLY A 15 25.15 -1.05 -16.82
CA GLY A 15 25.29 0.38 -17.18
C GLY A 15 24.00 1.21 -17.24
N GLU A 16 22.86 0.66 -16.87
CA GLU A 16 21.64 1.47 -16.77
C GLU A 16 21.54 2.01 -15.35
N GLU A 17 21.92 3.28 -15.18
CA GLU A 17 21.67 4.03 -13.96
C GLU A 17 20.14 4.07 -13.74
N VAL A 18 19.68 3.55 -12.60
CA VAL A 18 18.24 3.52 -12.27
C VAL A 18 17.75 4.96 -12.08
N ARG A 19 17.15 5.53 -13.13
CA ARG A 19 16.48 6.83 -13.07
C ARG A 19 15.11 6.65 -12.42
N LEU A 20 14.94 7.21 -11.22
CA LEU A 20 13.64 7.27 -10.56
C LEU A 20 12.81 8.39 -11.21
N SER A 21 11.58 8.07 -11.61
CA SER A 21 10.62 9.12 -11.97
C SER A 21 10.30 9.98 -10.74
N PRO A 22 10.05 11.29 -10.93
CA PRO A 22 9.73 12.17 -9.82
C PRO A 22 8.44 11.72 -9.13
N PRO A 23 8.36 11.83 -7.79
CA PRO A 23 7.16 11.48 -7.06
C PRO A 23 6.01 12.43 -7.41
N ARG A 24 4.78 11.93 -7.38
CA ARG A 24 3.58 12.76 -7.49
C ARG A 24 3.31 13.45 -6.16
N ASN A 25 3.26 14.78 -6.16
CA ASN A 25 2.79 15.55 -5.03
C ASN A 25 1.27 15.60 -5.08
N LEU A 26 0.62 15.12 -4.02
CA LEU A 26 -0.84 15.14 -3.87
C LEU A 26 -1.24 16.32 -2.98
N SER A 27 -2.31 17.02 -3.33
CA SER A 27 -2.95 17.99 -2.43
C SER A 27 -3.74 17.28 -1.33
N LEU A 28 -4.24 18.03 -0.35
CA LEU A 28 -5.07 17.46 0.71
C LEU A 28 -6.36 16.83 0.16
N ASP A 29 -7.00 17.52 -0.79
CA ASP A 29 -8.23 17.06 -1.41
C ASP A 29 -7.97 15.81 -2.27
N ASP A 30 -6.88 15.80 -3.06
CA ASP A 30 -6.47 14.61 -3.81
C ASP A 30 -6.19 13.42 -2.90
N CYS A 31 -5.58 13.66 -1.73
CA CYS A 31 -5.34 12.60 -0.76
C CYS A 31 -6.64 12.00 -0.25
N ILE A 32 -7.63 12.84 0.08
CA ILE A 32 -8.93 12.38 0.60
C ILE A 32 -9.69 11.59 -0.47
N GLU A 33 -9.65 12.02 -1.72
CA GLU A 33 -10.28 11.29 -2.83
C GLU A 33 -9.62 9.92 -3.08
N PHE A 34 -8.30 9.84 -2.89
CA PHE A 34 -7.56 8.60 -3.12
C PHE A 34 -7.76 7.53 -2.03
N LEU A 35 -8.23 7.90 -0.84
CA LEU A 35 -8.29 7.00 0.32
C LEU A 35 -9.29 5.85 0.13
N ALA A 36 -8.84 4.62 0.41
CA ALA A 36 -9.71 3.46 0.57
C ALA A 36 -10.27 3.33 2.01
N GLU A 37 -11.27 2.46 2.21
CA GLU A 37 -11.89 2.23 3.53
C GLU A 37 -10.93 1.64 4.59
N ASP A 38 -9.87 0.95 4.16
CA ASP A 38 -8.86 0.36 5.05
C ASP A 38 -7.61 1.25 5.20
N GLU A 39 -7.67 2.48 4.70
CA GLU A 39 -6.61 3.47 4.72
C GLU A 39 -6.95 4.66 5.60
N LEU A 40 -5.92 5.37 6.03
CA LEU A 40 -5.98 6.57 6.86
C LEU A 40 -5.00 7.60 6.32
N LEU A 41 -5.37 8.87 6.45
CA LEU A 41 -4.50 10.00 6.13
C LEU A 41 -3.91 10.55 7.44
N GLU A 42 -2.60 10.48 7.54
CA GLU A 42 -1.86 11.13 8.62
C GLU A 42 -1.54 12.57 8.22
N VAL A 43 -2.14 13.52 8.93
CA VAL A 43 -1.98 14.95 8.68
C VAL A 43 -1.06 15.54 9.75
N THR A 44 0.04 16.13 9.29
CA THR A 44 0.93 16.95 10.11
C THR A 44 1.09 18.31 9.43
N PRO A 45 1.44 19.39 10.14
CA PRO A 45 1.58 20.72 9.53
C PRO A 45 2.58 20.78 8.36
N GLN A 46 3.55 19.86 8.32
CA GLN A 46 4.58 19.81 7.28
C GLN A 46 4.34 18.72 6.23
N ASN A 47 3.58 17.66 6.55
CA ASN A 47 3.48 16.48 5.70
C ASN A 47 2.10 15.84 5.73
N LEU A 48 1.69 15.33 4.57
CA LEU A 48 0.52 14.46 4.38
C LEU A 48 1.01 13.07 3.99
N ARG A 49 0.55 12.02 4.69
CA ARG A 49 0.95 10.63 4.41
C ARG A 49 -0.24 9.69 4.45
N ILE A 50 -0.40 8.89 3.40
CA ILE A 50 -1.41 7.84 3.33
C ILE A 50 -0.82 6.57 3.95
N ARG A 51 -1.58 5.93 4.84
CA ARG A 51 -1.17 4.73 5.59
C ARG A 51 -2.33 3.75 5.71
N LYS A 52 -2.03 2.46 5.77
CA LYS A 52 -3.04 1.46 6.12
C LYS A 52 -3.48 1.63 7.57
N ARG A 53 -4.76 1.37 7.85
CA ARG A 53 -5.31 1.31 9.22
C ARG A 53 -4.61 0.25 10.05
N ILE A 54 -4.32 -0.90 9.43
CA ILE A 54 -3.52 -1.97 10.02
C ILE A 54 -2.16 -2.00 9.33
N LEU A 55 -1.12 -1.61 10.07
CA LEU A 55 0.25 -1.56 9.57
C LEU A 55 0.82 -2.96 9.32
N ASN A 56 0.55 -3.91 10.22
CA ASN A 56 1.04 -5.28 10.11
C ASN A 56 0.35 -6.00 8.94
N ASN A 57 1.14 -6.61 8.06
CA ASN A 57 0.63 -7.33 6.89
C ASN A 57 -0.18 -8.58 7.30
N GLU A 58 0.31 -9.34 8.28
CA GLU A 58 -0.36 -10.57 8.71
C GLU A 58 -1.75 -10.28 9.29
N ASP A 59 -1.84 -9.26 10.14
CA ASP A 59 -3.10 -8.88 10.77
C ASP A 59 -4.07 -8.28 9.74
N ARG A 60 -3.56 -7.54 8.74
CA ARG A 60 -4.37 -7.04 7.62
C ARG A 60 -4.99 -8.19 6.82
N GLN A 61 -4.22 -9.23 6.51
CA GLN A 61 -4.75 -10.41 5.78
C GLN A 61 -5.80 -11.17 6.59
N LYS A 62 -5.61 -11.28 7.92
CA LYS A 62 -6.60 -11.91 8.81
C LYS A 62 -7.90 -11.11 8.84
N GLU A 63 -7.82 -9.79 8.98
CA GLU A 63 -9.00 -8.92 9.01
C GLU A 63 -9.74 -8.90 7.67
N GLN A 64 -9.01 -8.90 6.55
CA GLN A 64 -9.61 -9.03 5.22
C GLN A 64 -10.39 -10.34 5.09
N LYS A 65 -9.77 -11.48 5.42
CA LYS A 65 -10.45 -12.79 5.41
C LYS A 65 -11.65 -12.85 6.35
N ARG A 66 -11.59 -12.19 7.51
CA ARG A 66 -12.74 -12.12 8.44
C ARG A 66 -13.88 -11.32 7.82
N ARG A 67 -13.57 -10.18 7.20
CA ARG A 67 -14.54 -9.32 6.53
C ARG A 67 -15.22 -10.05 5.36
N ASP A 68 -14.45 -10.78 4.55
CA ASP A 68 -14.98 -11.54 3.42
C ASP A 68 -15.96 -12.63 3.88
N LYS A 69 -15.60 -13.40 4.91
CA LYS A 69 -16.48 -14.42 5.51
C LYS A 69 -17.78 -13.84 6.09
N GLN A 70 -17.70 -12.67 6.73
CA GLN A 70 -18.88 -11.99 7.26
C GLN A 70 -19.83 -11.54 6.15
N LEU A 71 -19.29 -11.07 5.03
CA LEU A 71 -20.09 -10.69 3.86
C LEU A 71 -20.78 -11.91 3.23
N GLU A 72 -20.08 -13.04 3.10
CA GLU A 72 -20.65 -14.30 2.61
C GLU A 72 -21.79 -14.80 3.53
N GLY A 73 -21.60 -14.79 4.86
CA GLY A 73 -22.62 -15.22 5.82
C GLY A 73 -23.89 -14.37 5.78
N ASN A 74 -23.75 -13.03 5.73
CA ASN A 74 -24.89 -12.12 5.66
C ASN A 74 -25.68 -12.23 4.33
N SER A 75 -25.04 -12.77 3.29
CA SER A 75 -25.67 -12.99 1.98
C SER A 75 -26.49 -14.28 1.92
N GLN A 76 -26.22 -15.25 2.81
CA GLN A 76 -26.96 -16.51 2.91
C GLN A 76 -28.19 -16.41 3.81
N GLU A 77 -28.25 -15.40 4.70
CA GLU A 77 -29.37 -15.15 5.61
C GLU A 77 -30.45 -14.20 5.02
N ARG A 78 -30.25 -13.73 3.78
CA ARG A 78 -31.26 -12.99 2.99
C ARG A 78 -31.85 -13.88 1.91
#